data_AF-A0A2G2MT70-F1
#
_entry.id   AF-A0A2G2MT70-F1
#
_cell.length_a   1.000
_cell.length_b   1.000
_cell.length_c   1.000
_cell.angle_alpha   90.00
_cell.angle_beta   90.00
_cell.angle_gamma   90.00
#
_symmetry.space_group_name_H-M   'P 1'
#
loop_
_entity.id
_entity.type
_entity.pdbx_description
1 polymer ?
#
loop_
_entity_poly.entity_id
_entity_poly.type
_entity_poly.pdbx_seq_one_letter_code
_entity_poly.pdbx_strand_id
1 'polypeptide(L)'
;MRKLFLSILVGVLVGCGVPQVDYDKVLAENAVLKIEIDDLKNGEQRLIAIIEQAYEEDSFTKSKDAFNSLQKRHPHSKAIPKYAKLMIELDRKEKTLQAKREAEEKEKKRLANLNKTGVWQVTSYVDDFGESTSDRLIRNLRLIRGRFSNSATQDSKLDVRFLIDGKTEIDIILYEYAGNNPVKAYSPDEYQVLLQDKDGNRHKLRALNRSDRLSFGPKHSRIVFEALLKGGKVKFRIVEVDTPTTQYAFEIKNADYFDNAVRLMNE
;
A
#
# COMPACT_ATOMS: atom_id res chain seq x y z
N MET A 1 -0.58 101.64 -39.38
CA MET A 1 -1.35 101.33 -38.16
C MET A 1 -1.07 99.88 -37.77
N ARG A 2 -0.48 99.68 -36.58
CA ARG A 2 -0.97 98.80 -35.48
C ARG A 2 -1.21 97.34 -35.90
N LYS A 3 -0.31 96.43 -35.47
CA LYS A 3 -0.43 95.59 -34.24
C LYS A 3 -1.51 94.52 -34.39
N LEU A 4 -1.42 93.27 -33.92
CA LEU A 4 -0.44 92.38 -33.29
C LEU A 4 -1.30 91.17 -32.84
N PHE A 5 -0.71 89.97 -32.74
CA PHE A 5 -1.26 88.75 -32.08
C PHE A 5 -2.35 87.95 -32.84
N LEU A 6 -2.39 86.62 -32.81
CA LEU A 6 -1.90 85.68 -31.80
C LEU A 6 -1.52 84.34 -32.45
N SER A 7 -0.34 83.87 -32.08
CA SER A 7 0.25 82.56 -32.37
C SER A 7 -0.38 81.49 -31.46
N ILE A 8 -0.72 80.30 -31.98
CA ILE A 8 -0.61 79.06 -31.20
C ILE A 8 0.09 78.00 -32.05
N LEU A 9 1.21 77.59 -31.47
CA LEU A 9 2.21 76.59 -31.82
C LEU A 9 1.55 75.20 -32.01
N VAL A 10 1.75 74.57 -33.17
CA VAL A 10 1.67 73.11 -33.29
C VAL A 10 3.10 72.62 -33.48
N GLY A 11 3.63 72.03 -32.43
CA GLY A 11 4.97 71.45 -32.39
C GLY A 11 5.10 70.35 -33.45
N VAL A 12 6.08 70.52 -34.32
CA VAL A 12 6.56 69.47 -35.22
C VAL A 12 7.26 68.43 -34.34
N LEU A 13 6.54 67.34 -34.03
CA LEU A 13 7.13 66.11 -33.55
C LEU A 13 7.98 65.53 -34.69
N VAL A 14 9.27 65.84 -34.68
CA VAL A 14 10.27 65.08 -35.43
C VAL A 14 10.41 63.73 -34.72
N GLY A 15 9.54 62.80 -35.07
CA GLY A 15 9.72 61.40 -34.72
C GLY A 15 10.91 60.86 -35.50
N CYS A 16 12.00 60.54 -34.80
CA CYS A 16 13.00 59.57 -35.27
C CYS A 16 12.32 58.19 -35.33
N GLY A 17 11.41 58.00 -36.30
CA GLY A 17 10.85 56.70 -36.62
C GLY A 17 11.90 55.90 -37.37
N VAL A 18 12.13 54.66 -36.93
CA VAL A 18 12.91 53.68 -37.71
C VAL A 18 12.34 53.67 -39.13
N PRO A 19 13.16 53.88 -40.17
CA PRO A 19 12.69 53.85 -41.55
C PRO A 19 11.90 52.56 -41.80
N GLN A 20 10.74 52.66 -42.45
CA GLN A 20 9.86 51.51 -42.72
C GLN A 20 10.63 50.33 -43.36
N VAL A 21 11.60 50.65 -44.22
CA VAL A 21 12.51 49.70 -44.86
C VAL A 21 13.34 48.90 -43.86
N ASP A 22 13.84 49.54 -42.80
CA ASP A 22 14.62 48.88 -41.75
C ASP A 22 13.73 48.02 -40.85
N TYR A 23 12.49 48.45 -40.58
CA TYR A 23 11.50 47.66 -39.86
C TYR A 23 11.11 46.39 -40.64
N ASP A 24 10.78 46.54 -41.92
CA ASP A 24 10.41 45.42 -42.79
C ASP A 24 11.56 44.41 -42.94
N LYS A 25 12.81 44.90 -43.00
CA LYS A 25 14.02 44.08 -43.01
C LYS A 25 14.18 43.25 -41.74
N VAL A 26 14.05 43.86 -40.56
CA VAL A 26 14.14 43.13 -39.28
C VAL A 26 13.01 42.11 -39.14
N LEU A 27 11.82 42.41 -39.66
CA LEU A 27 10.67 41.50 -39.63
C LEU A 27 10.90 40.27 -40.51
N ALA A 28 11.50 40.48 -41.70
CA ALA A 28 11.93 39.41 -42.58
C ALA A 28 13.06 38.55 -41.95
N GLU A 29 14.08 39.19 -41.37
CA GLU A 29 15.17 38.48 -40.67
C GLU A 29 14.65 37.65 -39.48
N ASN A 30 13.71 38.19 -38.70
CA ASN A 30 13.10 37.47 -37.58
C ASN A 30 12.28 36.26 -38.06
N ALA A 31 11.60 36.37 -39.20
CA ALA A 31 10.90 35.23 -39.80
C ALA A 31 11.89 34.12 -40.24
N VAL A 32 13.02 34.49 -40.84
CA VAL A 32 14.09 33.54 -41.22
C VAL A 32 14.69 32.87 -39.99
N LEU A 33 15.05 33.65 -38.96
CA LEU A 33 15.62 33.12 -37.72
C LEU A 33 14.67 32.15 -37.00
N LYS A 34 13.36 32.41 -37.04
CA LYS A 34 12.37 31.48 -36.47
C LYS A 34 12.37 30.13 -37.18
N ILE A 35 12.53 30.12 -38.50
CA ILE A 35 12.60 28.91 -39.32
C ILE A 35 13.91 28.16 -38.99
N GLU A 36 15.04 28.85 -38.94
CA GLU A 36 16.33 28.25 -38.59
C GLU A 36 16.32 27.67 -37.16
N ILE A 37 15.74 28.37 -36.20
CA ILE A 37 15.60 27.87 -34.83
C ILE A 37 14.68 26.65 -34.76
N ASP A 38 13.60 26.62 -35.53
CA ASP A 38 12.70 25.46 -35.59
C ASP A 38 13.43 24.26 -36.21
N ASP A 39 14.20 24.44 -37.27
CA ASP A 39 14.99 23.38 -37.90
C ASP A 39 16.13 22.87 -37.00
N LEU A 40 16.81 23.77 -36.27
CA LEU A 40 17.84 23.37 -35.30
C LEU A 40 17.27 22.57 -34.12
N LYS A 41 16.01 22.80 -33.74
CA LYS A 41 15.35 22.10 -32.63
C LYS A 41 14.64 20.83 -33.09
N ASN A 42 13.97 20.91 -34.22
CA ASN A 42 13.00 19.92 -34.70
C ASN A 42 13.39 19.31 -36.04
N GLY A 43 14.56 19.62 -36.59
CA GLY A 43 15.06 19.03 -37.83
C GLY A 43 15.21 17.52 -37.70
N GLU A 44 14.98 16.81 -38.80
CA GLU A 44 14.92 15.34 -38.82
C GLU A 44 16.17 14.71 -38.21
N GLN A 45 17.36 15.13 -38.66
CA GLN A 45 18.64 14.61 -38.17
C GLN A 45 18.85 14.89 -36.69
N ARG A 46 18.40 16.06 -36.20
CA ARG A 46 18.53 16.42 -34.80
C ARG A 46 17.67 15.52 -33.92
N LEU A 47 16.41 15.31 -34.30
CA LEU A 47 15.51 14.43 -33.57
C LEU A 47 16.01 12.99 -33.58
N ILE A 48 16.53 12.51 -34.70
CA ILE A 48 17.19 11.21 -34.80
C ILE A 48 18.36 11.10 -33.82
N ALA A 49 19.25 12.08 -33.79
CA ALA A 49 20.40 12.08 -32.88
C ALA A 49 19.96 12.07 -31.41
N ILE A 50 18.89 12.81 -31.05
CA ILE A 50 18.33 12.79 -29.69
C ILE A 50 17.76 11.41 -29.35
N ILE A 51 17.06 10.75 -30.28
CA ILE A 51 16.51 9.41 -30.06
C ILE A 51 17.64 8.42 -29.77
N GLU A 52 18.72 8.45 -30.57
CA GLU A 52 19.87 7.54 -30.42
C GLU A 52 20.63 7.79 -29.13
N GLN A 53 20.96 9.04 -28.83
CA GLN A 53 21.62 9.39 -27.57
C GLN A 53 20.77 9.01 -26.35
N ALA A 54 19.47 9.33 -26.38
CA ALA A 54 18.57 9.00 -25.27
C ALA A 54 18.39 7.48 -25.11
N TYR A 55 18.50 6.71 -26.19
CA TYR A 55 18.49 5.25 -26.14
C TYR A 55 19.75 4.71 -25.46
N GLU A 56 20.93 5.23 -25.80
CA GLU A 56 22.20 4.85 -25.16
C GLU A 56 22.25 5.20 -23.67
N GLU A 57 21.65 6.33 -23.29
CA GLU A 57 21.58 6.80 -21.90
C GLU A 57 20.44 6.15 -21.08
N ASP A 58 19.68 5.21 -21.64
CA ASP A 58 18.46 4.64 -21.03
C ASP A 58 17.44 5.72 -20.57
N SER A 59 17.41 6.84 -21.28
CA SER A 59 16.47 7.93 -21.06
C SER A 59 15.17 7.70 -21.84
N PHE A 60 14.35 6.76 -21.35
CA PHE A 60 13.12 6.31 -22.01
C PHE A 60 12.19 7.47 -22.41
N THR A 61 11.95 8.43 -21.51
CA THR A 61 11.08 9.59 -21.76
C THR A 61 11.61 10.48 -22.88
N LYS A 62 12.91 10.84 -22.83
CA LYS A 62 13.52 11.70 -23.86
C LYS A 62 13.48 11.05 -25.23
N SER A 63 13.73 9.73 -25.31
CA SER A 63 13.71 8.98 -26.57
C SER A 63 12.30 8.94 -27.18
N LYS A 64 11.27 8.71 -26.35
CA LYS A 64 9.85 8.73 -26.76
C LYS A 64 9.39 10.12 -27.21
N ASP A 65 9.73 11.17 -26.47
CA ASP A 65 9.34 12.55 -26.79
C ASP A 65 9.96 13.02 -28.11
N ALA A 66 11.23 12.67 -28.35
CA ALA A 66 11.92 12.96 -29.60
C ALA A 66 11.31 12.17 -30.77
N PHE A 67 10.95 10.90 -30.58
CA PHE A 67 10.26 10.10 -31.59
C PHE A 67 8.86 10.63 -31.92
N ASN A 68 8.07 11.02 -30.92
CA ASN A 68 6.77 11.66 -31.12
C ASN A 68 6.90 12.97 -31.93
N SER A 69 7.94 13.75 -31.63
CA SER A 69 8.27 14.98 -32.37
C SER A 69 8.66 14.67 -33.82
N LEU A 70 9.44 13.61 -34.04
CA LEU A 70 9.82 13.16 -35.39
C LEU A 70 8.60 12.74 -36.21
N GLN A 71 7.69 11.95 -35.64
CA GLN A 71 6.46 11.54 -36.31
C GLN A 71 5.56 12.74 -36.67
N LYS A 72 5.48 13.73 -35.78
CA LYS A 72 4.64 14.91 -35.97
C LYS A 72 5.21 15.90 -36.99
N ARG A 73 6.54 16.13 -36.95
CA ARG A 73 7.22 17.15 -37.76
C ARG A 73 7.72 16.61 -39.10
N HIS A 74 8.06 15.32 -39.16
CA HIS A 74 8.63 14.64 -40.33
C HIS A 74 7.91 13.32 -40.62
N PRO A 75 6.59 13.33 -40.90
CA PRO A 75 5.78 12.11 -41.03
C PRO A 75 6.23 11.18 -42.16
N HIS A 76 6.96 11.69 -43.16
CA HIS A 76 7.50 10.92 -44.28
C HIS A 76 8.95 10.48 -44.09
N SER A 77 9.52 10.69 -42.89
CA SER A 77 10.88 10.26 -42.57
C SER A 77 11.03 8.74 -42.75
N LYS A 78 12.05 8.34 -43.52
CA LYS A 78 12.40 6.92 -43.71
C LYS A 78 12.89 6.25 -42.43
N ALA A 79 13.21 7.04 -41.41
CA ALA A 79 13.73 6.55 -40.14
C ALA A 79 12.61 6.14 -39.17
N ILE A 80 11.37 6.58 -39.38
CA ILE A 80 10.22 6.28 -38.50
C ILE A 80 10.04 4.77 -38.26
N PRO A 81 10.07 3.88 -39.28
CA PRO A 81 9.90 2.44 -39.06
C PRO A 81 11.00 1.82 -38.19
N LYS A 82 12.24 2.31 -38.29
CA LYS A 82 13.37 1.86 -37.46
C LYS A 82 13.11 2.22 -35.99
N TYR A 83 12.80 3.49 -35.72
CA TYR A 83 12.61 3.96 -34.36
C TYR A 83 11.28 3.51 -33.74
N ALA A 84 10.25 3.23 -34.54
CA ALA A 84 9.01 2.61 -34.05
C ALA A 84 9.29 1.23 -33.42
N LYS A 85 10.14 0.41 -34.04
CA LYS A 85 10.57 -0.87 -33.47
C LYS A 85 11.37 -0.66 -32.18
N LEU A 86 12.27 0.32 -32.18
CA LEU A 86 13.06 0.69 -31.01
C LEU A 86 12.18 1.12 -29.82
N MET A 87 11.11 1.88 -30.07
CA MET A 87 10.16 2.28 -29.02
C MET A 87 9.46 1.08 -28.38
N ILE A 88 9.10 0.06 -29.15
CA ILE A 88 8.51 -1.18 -28.62
C ILE A 88 9.51 -1.90 -27.70
N GLU A 89 10.79 -1.94 -28.06
CA GLU A 89 11.84 -2.53 -27.23
C GLU A 89 12.09 -1.71 -25.96
N LEU A 90 12.14 -0.39 -26.06
CA LEU A 90 12.25 0.52 -24.92
C LEU A 90 11.08 0.34 -23.94
N ASP A 91 9.84 0.25 -24.43
CA ASP A 91 8.66 0.00 -23.59
C ASP A 91 8.78 -1.30 -22.79
N ARG A 92 9.30 -2.37 -23.42
CA ARG A 92 9.53 -3.65 -22.74
C ARG A 92 10.65 -3.54 -21.70
N LYS A 93 11.74 -2.84 -22.03
CA LYS A 93 12.86 -2.61 -21.12
C LYS A 93 12.45 -1.79 -19.90
N GLU A 94 11.70 -0.71 -20.11
CA GLU A 94 11.17 0.17 -19.05
C GLU A 94 10.24 -0.62 -18.11
N LYS A 95 9.28 -1.37 -18.65
CA LYS A 95 8.39 -2.23 -17.84
C LYS A 95 9.17 -3.26 -17.03
N THR A 96 10.20 -3.86 -17.62
CA THR A 96 11.05 -4.84 -16.94
C THR A 96 11.84 -4.20 -15.79
N LEU A 97 12.42 -3.02 -16.03
CA LEU A 97 13.18 -2.29 -15.02
C LEU A 97 12.27 -1.81 -13.88
N GLN A 98 11.07 -1.34 -14.20
CA GLN A 98 10.07 -0.98 -13.21
C GLN A 98 9.67 -2.18 -12.35
N ALA A 99 9.35 -3.32 -12.96
CA ALA A 99 9.01 -4.54 -12.23
C ALA A 99 10.16 -5.02 -11.32
N LYS A 100 11.42 -4.91 -11.77
CA LYS A 100 12.59 -5.21 -10.95
C LYS A 100 12.70 -4.27 -9.74
N ARG A 101 12.59 -2.96 -9.95
CA ARG A 101 12.62 -1.96 -8.86
C ARG A 101 11.49 -2.20 -7.85
N GLU A 102 10.28 -2.49 -8.33
CA GLU A 102 9.14 -2.82 -7.47
C GLU A 102 9.38 -4.11 -6.66
N ALA A 103 9.97 -5.13 -7.29
CA ALA A 103 10.34 -6.37 -6.61
C ALA A 103 11.44 -6.17 -5.56
N GLU A 104 12.49 -5.40 -5.88
CA GLU A 104 13.58 -5.05 -4.95
C GLU A 104 13.06 -4.25 -3.75
N GLU A 105 12.20 -3.25 -3.99
CA GLU A 105 11.57 -2.48 -2.90
C GLU A 105 10.63 -3.34 -2.05
N LYS A 106 9.88 -4.27 -2.67
CA LYS A 106 9.06 -5.24 -1.95
C LYS A 106 9.91 -6.15 -1.09
N GLU A 107 11.02 -6.65 -1.61
CA GLU A 107 11.94 -7.53 -0.89
C GLU A 107 12.64 -6.79 0.27
N LYS A 108 13.12 -5.57 0.03
CA LYS A 108 13.69 -4.71 1.07
C LYS A 108 12.69 -4.46 2.21
N LYS A 109 11.42 -4.17 1.89
CA LYS A 109 10.35 -4.05 2.89
C LYS A 109 10.09 -5.36 3.61
N ARG A 110 10.14 -6.50 2.92
CA ARG A 110 10.00 -7.83 3.53
C ARG A 110 11.12 -8.08 4.55
N LEU A 111 12.37 -7.86 4.17
CA LEU A 111 13.54 -8.02 5.04
C LEU A 111 13.48 -7.08 6.26
N ALA A 112 13.13 -5.80 6.05
CA ALA A 112 12.99 -4.82 7.14
C ALA A 112 11.88 -5.19 8.15
N ASN A 113 10.92 -6.00 7.74
CA ASN A 113 9.80 -6.43 8.59
C ASN A 113 9.89 -7.91 9.01
N LEU A 114 10.95 -8.62 8.64
CA LEU A 114 11.05 -10.08 8.78
C LEU A 114 10.84 -10.57 10.22
N ASN A 115 11.37 -9.84 11.19
CA ASN A 115 11.31 -10.19 12.61
C ASN A 115 10.21 -9.45 13.38
N LYS A 116 9.39 -8.65 12.71
CA LYS A 116 8.23 -8.02 13.36
C LYS A 116 7.15 -9.06 13.50
N THR A 117 6.54 -9.17 14.68
CA THR A 117 5.40 -10.07 14.95
C THR A 117 4.17 -9.32 15.43
N GLY A 118 4.19 -7.99 15.46
CA GLY A 118 3.04 -7.17 15.86
C GLY A 118 2.59 -7.48 17.29
N VAL A 119 1.33 -7.92 17.44
CA VAL A 119 0.76 -8.32 18.73
C VAL A 119 1.10 -9.75 19.12
N TRP A 120 1.76 -10.51 18.26
CA TRP A 120 2.03 -11.93 18.43
C TRP A 120 3.37 -12.17 19.10
N GLN A 121 3.42 -13.19 19.94
CA GLN A 121 4.60 -13.69 20.64
C GLN A 121 4.66 -15.19 20.43
N VAL A 122 5.81 -15.67 19.93
CA VAL A 122 6.14 -17.09 19.97
C VAL A 122 6.75 -17.40 21.33
N THR A 123 6.24 -18.42 22.01
CA THR A 123 6.70 -18.88 23.32
C THR A 123 6.74 -20.39 23.35
N SER A 124 7.47 -20.98 24.29
CA SER A 124 7.42 -22.41 24.54
C SER A 124 6.30 -22.77 25.51
N TYR A 125 5.82 -24.02 25.42
CA TYR A 125 5.14 -24.68 26.53
C TYR A 125 6.08 -24.85 27.71
N VAL A 126 5.50 -25.15 28.87
CA VAL A 126 6.25 -25.48 30.08
C VAL A 126 5.86 -26.87 30.55
N ASP A 127 6.81 -27.58 31.14
CA ASP A 127 6.55 -28.86 31.78
C ASP A 127 5.91 -28.70 33.17
N ASP A 128 5.73 -29.82 33.87
CA ASP A 128 5.13 -29.86 35.21
C ASP A 128 5.93 -29.07 36.26
N PHE A 129 7.20 -28.76 36.00
CA PHE A 129 8.08 -27.99 36.87
C PHE A 129 8.18 -26.52 36.46
N GLY A 130 7.49 -26.13 35.37
CA GLY A 130 7.53 -24.79 34.82
C GLY A 130 8.75 -24.52 33.95
N GLU A 131 9.51 -25.54 33.59
CA GLU A 131 10.66 -25.42 32.70
C GLU A 131 10.21 -25.37 31.24
N SER A 132 10.88 -24.56 30.44
CA SER A 132 10.54 -24.37 29.02
C SER A 132 10.80 -25.64 28.22
N THR A 133 9.81 -26.10 27.45
CA THR A 133 9.96 -27.23 26.53
C THR A 133 10.41 -26.78 25.12
N SER A 134 10.71 -27.75 24.25
CA SER A 134 10.97 -27.52 22.83
C SER A 134 9.71 -27.19 22.02
N ASP A 135 8.54 -27.51 22.55
CA ASP A 135 7.27 -27.30 21.85
C ASP A 135 6.87 -25.83 21.97
N ARG A 136 6.50 -25.23 20.83
CA ARG A 136 6.27 -23.78 20.72
C ARG A 136 4.84 -23.49 20.30
N LEU A 137 4.31 -22.38 20.78
CA LEU A 137 3.01 -21.86 20.41
C LEU A 137 3.06 -20.36 20.14
N ILE A 138 2.04 -19.84 19.47
CA ILE A 138 1.81 -18.41 19.31
C ILE A 138 0.73 -17.96 20.29
N ARG A 139 1.00 -16.85 20.99
CA ARG A 139 0.01 -16.14 21.80
C ARG A 139 0.08 -14.63 21.53
N ASN A 140 -0.91 -13.88 21.98
CA ASN A 140 -0.81 -12.43 22.04
C ASN A 140 0.15 -11.98 23.15
N LEU A 141 1.02 -11.01 22.83
CA LEU A 141 2.02 -10.43 23.72
C LEU A 141 1.39 -9.77 24.97
N ARG A 142 0.24 -9.13 24.79
CA ARG A 142 -0.57 -8.52 25.86
C ARG A 142 -1.99 -9.02 25.75
N LEU A 143 -2.67 -9.18 26.89
CA LEU A 143 -4.09 -9.55 26.92
C LEU A 143 -4.92 -8.62 26.04
N ILE A 144 -5.80 -9.20 25.23
CA ILE A 144 -6.71 -8.45 24.38
C ILE A 144 -7.92 -8.08 25.22
N ARG A 145 -8.20 -6.78 25.31
CA ARG A 145 -9.32 -6.25 26.10
C ARG A 145 -10.63 -6.37 25.33
N GLY A 146 -11.67 -6.73 26.03
CA GLY A 146 -13.04 -6.81 25.54
C GLY A 146 -14.06 -6.47 26.60
N ARG A 147 -15.29 -6.92 26.36
CA ARG A 147 -16.41 -6.86 27.29
C ARG A 147 -17.13 -8.20 27.34
N PHE A 148 -17.77 -8.49 28.47
CA PHE A 148 -18.66 -9.63 28.59
C PHE A 148 -19.94 -9.23 29.34
N SER A 149 -20.98 -10.07 29.23
CA SER A 149 -22.21 -9.95 30.01
C SER A 149 -22.70 -11.35 30.35
N ASN A 150 -23.27 -11.50 31.53
CA ASN A 150 -23.90 -12.73 32.00
C ASN A 150 -25.12 -12.37 32.87
N SER A 151 -25.67 -13.34 33.60
CA SER A 151 -26.82 -13.11 34.49
C SER A 151 -26.52 -12.13 35.64
N ALA A 152 -25.26 -11.93 36.02
CA ALA A 152 -24.85 -11.09 37.14
C ALA A 152 -24.38 -9.69 36.74
N THR A 153 -23.88 -9.49 35.51
CA THR A 153 -23.32 -8.20 35.07
C THR A 153 -23.56 -7.93 33.58
N GLN A 154 -23.57 -6.65 33.23
CA GLN A 154 -23.57 -6.17 31.84
C GLN A 154 -22.28 -5.40 31.53
N ASP A 155 -21.76 -5.57 30.32
CA ASP A 155 -20.58 -4.89 29.78
C ASP A 155 -19.33 -4.83 30.68
N SER A 156 -19.15 -5.83 31.54
CA SER A 156 -17.98 -5.92 32.41
C SER A 156 -16.70 -6.21 31.63
N LYS A 157 -15.55 -5.86 32.22
CA LYS A 157 -14.24 -5.99 31.57
C LYS A 157 -13.91 -7.45 31.28
N LEU A 158 -13.39 -7.71 30.09
CA LEU A 158 -12.89 -9.02 29.68
C LEU A 158 -11.44 -8.87 29.23
N ASP A 159 -10.60 -9.81 29.63
CA ASP A 159 -9.29 -10.01 29.02
C ASP A 159 -9.24 -11.36 28.29
N VAL A 160 -8.46 -11.41 27.20
CA VAL A 160 -8.43 -12.57 26.30
C VAL A 160 -7.00 -12.96 25.95
N ARG A 161 -6.73 -14.26 25.94
CA ARG A 161 -5.47 -14.86 25.47
C ARG A 161 -5.75 -15.91 24.40
N PHE A 162 -5.03 -15.81 23.29
CA PHE A 162 -4.94 -16.88 22.29
C PHE A 162 -3.83 -17.84 22.65
N LEU A 163 -4.06 -19.13 22.38
CA LEU A 163 -3.04 -20.15 22.28
C LEU A 163 -3.20 -20.79 20.90
N ILE A 164 -2.17 -20.71 20.07
CA ILE A 164 -2.22 -21.16 18.69
C ILE A 164 -1.07 -22.13 18.48
N ASP A 165 -1.44 -23.40 18.33
CA ASP A 165 -0.54 -24.53 18.08
C ASP A 165 -0.68 -24.97 16.62
N GLY A 166 -0.39 -24.02 15.73
CA GLY A 166 -0.55 -24.20 14.29
C GLY A 166 -1.98 -24.03 13.77
N LYS A 167 -2.18 -24.45 12.51
CA LYS A 167 -3.37 -24.08 11.72
C LYS A 167 -4.66 -24.83 12.08
N THR A 168 -4.56 -25.90 12.86
CA THR A 168 -5.70 -26.76 13.22
C THR A 168 -6.03 -26.74 14.70
N GLU A 169 -5.22 -26.09 15.52
CA GLU A 169 -5.35 -26.09 16.97
C GLU A 169 -5.24 -24.66 17.48
N ILE A 170 -6.40 -24.10 17.80
CA ILE A 170 -6.52 -22.74 18.31
C ILE A 170 -7.44 -22.79 19.51
N ASP A 171 -6.95 -22.24 20.61
CA ASP A 171 -7.70 -22.03 21.82
C ASP A 171 -7.77 -20.54 22.19
N ILE A 172 -8.83 -20.20 22.92
CA ILE A 172 -9.00 -18.89 23.53
C ILE A 172 -9.27 -19.07 25.02
N ILE A 173 -8.47 -18.41 25.85
CA ILE A 173 -8.73 -18.27 27.28
C ILE A 173 -9.41 -16.92 27.51
N LEU A 174 -10.52 -16.95 28.24
CA LEU A 174 -11.31 -15.79 28.63
C LEU A 174 -11.13 -15.52 30.12
N TYR A 175 -10.90 -14.25 30.48
CA TYR A 175 -10.74 -13.79 31.85
C TYR A 175 -11.81 -12.74 32.16
N GLU A 176 -12.90 -13.17 32.81
CA GLU A 176 -13.95 -12.26 33.27
C GLU A 176 -13.42 -11.29 34.33
N TYR A 177 -14.05 -10.11 34.37
CA TYR A 177 -13.70 -8.97 35.22
C TYR A 177 -12.25 -8.47 35.05
N ALA A 178 -11.57 -8.85 33.94
CA ALA A 178 -10.13 -8.68 33.75
C ALA A 178 -9.31 -9.24 34.94
N GLY A 179 -9.76 -10.35 35.50
CA GLY A 179 -9.07 -11.08 36.56
C GLY A 179 -8.00 -12.04 36.05
N ASN A 180 -7.45 -12.84 36.96
CA ASN A 180 -6.42 -13.84 36.63
C ASN A 180 -6.96 -15.28 36.57
N ASN A 181 -8.25 -15.48 36.88
CA ASN A 181 -8.90 -16.78 36.83
C ASN A 181 -9.59 -16.95 35.47
N PRO A 182 -9.25 -17.99 34.70
CA PRO A 182 -9.92 -18.25 33.44
C PRO A 182 -11.36 -18.73 33.66
N VAL A 183 -12.22 -18.52 32.66
CA VAL A 183 -13.56 -19.12 32.62
C VAL A 183 -13.41 -20.64 32.53
N LYS A 184 -13.95 -21.35 33.53
CA LYS A 184 -13.85 -22.81 33.64
C LYS A 184 -15.16 -23.50 33.32
N ALA A 185 -15.07 -24.69 32.75
CA ALA A 185 -16.19 -25.58 32.51
C ALA A 185 -15.97 -26.90 33.27
N TYR A 186 -16.98 -27.34 34.02
CA TYR A 186 -16.97 -28.64 34.73
C TYR A 186 -17.48 -29.78 33.84
N SER A 187 -18.25 -29.44 32.82
CA SER A 187 -18.70 -30.30 31.72
C SER A 187 -18.36 -29.63 30.39
N PRO A 188 -18.33 -30.35 29.26
CA PRO A 188 -18.16 -29.71 27.97
C PRO A 188 -19.29 -28.71 27.68
N ASP A 189 -18.94 -27.42 27.59
CA ASP A 189 -19.88 -26.35 27.25
C ASP A 189 -19.63 -25.87 25.82
N GLU A 190 -20.68 -25.74 25.02
CA GLU A 190 -20.58 -25.29 23.64
C GLU A 190 -20.82 -23.79 23.49
N TYR A 191 -20.01 -23.15 22.63
CA TYR A 191 -20.09 -21.74 22.30
C TYR A 191 -20.24 -21.52 20.80
N GLN A 192 -21.17 -20.63 20.44
CA GLN A 192 -21.22 -20.05 19.10
C GLN A 192 -20.27 -18.86 19.02
N VAL A 193 -19.39 -18.85 18.02
CA VAL A 193 -18.44 -17.77 17.79
C VAL A 193 -18.72 -17.10 16.44
N LEU A 194 -19.01 -15.81 16.46
CA LEU A 194 -19.03 -14.96 15.28
C LEU A 194 -17.67 -14.28 15.12
N LEU A 195 -17.03 -14.55 14.00
CA LEU A 195 -15.76 -13.95 13.60
C LEU A 195 -16.00 -12.99 12.44
N GLN A 196 -15.40 -11.80 12.48
CA GLN A 196 -15.31 -10.91 11.32
C GLN A 196 -13.84 -10.60 11.00
N ASP A 197 -13.42 -10.84 9.76
CA ASP A 197 -12.07 -10.52 9.28
C ASP A 197 -11.92 -9.05 8.84
N LYS A 198 -10.70 -8.66 8.43
CA LYS A 198 -10.40 -7.28 8.00
C LYS A 198 -11.18 -6.82 6.77
N ASP A 199 -11.60 -7.75 5.92
CA ASP A 199 -12.35 -7.47 4.69
C ASP A 199 -13.87 -7.38 4.97
N GLY A 200 -14.27 -7.63 6.22
CA GLY A 200 -15.66 -7.59 6.66
C GLY A 200 -16.40 -8.91 6.51
N ASN A 201 -15.75 -9.98 6.02
CA ASN A 201 -16.35 -11.31 5.90
C ASN A 201 -16.67 -11.86 7.28
N ARG A 202 -17.85 -12.45 7.43
CA ARG A 202 -18.33 -12.98 8.70
C ARG A 202 -18.44 -14.50 8.66
N HIS A 203 -17.94 -15.15 9.70
CA HIS A 203 -17.96 -16.59 9.86
C HIS A 203 -18.72 -16.96 11.13
N LYS A 204 -19.57 -17.99 11.04
CA LYS A 204 -20.19 -18.64 12.21
C LYS A 204 -19.39 -19.89 12.52
N LEU A 205 -18.82 -19.95 13.71
CA LEU A 205 -17.94 -21.01 14.19
C LEU A 205 -18.50 -21.61 15.49
N ARG A 206 -17.94 -22.73 15.89
CA ARG A 206 -18.19 -23.38 17.18
C ARG A 206 -16.88 -23.60 17.93
N ALA A 207 -16.90 -23.38 19.23
CA ALA A 207 -15.81 -23.71 20.15
C ALA A 207 -16.37 -24.47 21.36
N LEU A 208 -15.56 -25.36 21.93
CA LEU A 208 -15.93 -26.15 23.11
C LEU A 208 -15.04 -25.75 24.27
N ASN A 209 -15.63 -25.46 25.44
CA ASN A 209 -14.86 -25.37 26.68
C ASN A 209 -14.94 -26.71 27.41
N ARG A 210 -13.79 -27.36 27.60
CA ARG A 210 -13.69 -28.64 28.36
C ARG A 210 -12.97 -28.50 29.69
N SER A 211 -12.37 -27.33 29.95
CA SER A 211 -11.58 -27.09 31.14
C SER A 211 -11.46 -25.58 31.38
N ASP A 212 -10.42 -24.92 30.88
CA ASP A 212 -10.10 -23.52 31.15
C ASP A 212 -10.02 -22.64 29.87
N ARG A 213 -10.39 -23.21 28.72
CA ARG A 213 -10.23 -22.59 27.40
C ARG A 213 -11.27 -23.08 26.41
N LEU A 214 -11.60 -22.20 25.48
CA LEU A 214 -12.49 -22.46 24.36
C LEU A 214 -11.64 -22.97 23.19
N SER A 215 -11.79 -24.24 22.85
CA SER A 215 -11.06 -24.89 21.76
C SER A 215 -11.88 -24.94 20.48
N PHE A 216 -11.30 -24.49 19.37
CA PHE A 216 -11.90 -24.66 18.05
C PHE A 216 -11.55 -26.04 17.48
N GLY A 217 -12.53 -26.72 16.87
CA GLY A 217 -12.26 -27.92 16.09
C GLY A 217 -11.45 -27.59 14.82
N PRO A 218 -10.77 -28.57 14.20
CA PRO A 218 -9.79 -28.32 13.12
C PRO A 218 -10.29 -27.47 11.95
N LYS A 219 -11.56 -27.62 11.56
CA LYS A 219 -12.19 -26.81 10.51
C LYS A 219 -12.32 -25.35 10.92
N HIS A 220 -12.75 -25.09 12.16
CA HIS A 220 -12.95 -23.73 12.65
C HIS A 220 -11.63 -23.05 13.00
N SER A 221 -10.64 -23.79 13.52
CA SER A 221 -9.27 -23.32 13.72
C SER A 221 -8.67 -22.78 12.42
N ARG A 222 -8.83 -23.49 11.30
CA ARG A 222 -8.33 -23.01 9.99
C ARG A 222 -8.95 -21.68 9.57
N ILE A 223 -10.25 -21.49 9.82
CA ILE A 223 -10.93 -20.24 9.48
C ILE A 223 -10.41 -19.08 10.35
N VAL A 224 -10.21 -19.31 11.65
CA VAL A 224 -9.59 -18.30 12.53
C VAL A 224 -8.16 -18.02 12.08
N PHE A 225 -7.37 -19.05 11.81
CA PHE A 225 -5.98 -18.94 11.34
C PHE A 225 -5.87 -18.11 10.05
N GLU A 226 -6.73 -18.37 9.07
CA GLU A 226 -6.80 -17.60 7.82
C GLU A 226 -7.19 -16.14 8.06
N ALA A 227 -8.15 -15.87 8.95
CA ALA A 227 -8.51 -14.51 9.32
C ALA A 227 -7.36 -13.75 10.00
N LEU A 228 -6.54 -14.43 10.82
CA LEU A 228 -5.35 -13.84 11.43
C LEU A 228 -4.22 -13.62 10.40
N LEU A 229 -4.01 -14.55 9.46
CA LEU A 229 -3.04 -14.39 8.36
C LEU A 229 -3.34 -13.19 7.47
N LYS A 230 -4.63 -12.87 7.26
CA LYS A 230 -5.03 -11.67 6.53
C LYS A 230 -4.56 -10.37 7.21
N GLY A 231 -4.30 -10.39 8.52
CA GLY A 231 -3.90 -9.23 9.30
C GLY A 231 -5.06 -8.26 9.58
N GLY A 232 -4.72 -7.01 9.92
CA GLY A 232 -5.69 -5.95 10.16
C GLY A 232 -6.61 -6.20 11.36
N LYS A 233 -7.81 -5.61 11.33
CA LYS A 233 -8.77 -5.70 12.43
C LYS A 233 -9.57 -7.00 12.36
N VAL A 234 -9.63 -7.74 13.45
CA VAL A 234 -10.40 -8.98 13.58
C VAL A 234 -11.32 -8.91 14.79
N LYS A 235 -12.61 -9.20 14.61
CA LYS A 235 -13.62 -9.07 15.69
C LYS A 235 -14.23 -10.42 16.04
N PHE A 236 -14.49 -10.61 17.33
CA PHE A 236 -15.11 -11.80 17.88
C PHE A 236 -16.33 -11.43 18.71
N ARG A 237 -17.42 -12.18 18.53
CA ARG A 237 -18.54 -12.25 19.47
C ARG A 237 -18.79 -13.71 19.80
N ILE A 238 -18.82 -14.04 21.07
CA ILE A 238 -18.97 -15.41 21.57
C ILE A 238 -20.24 -15.45 22.41
N VAL A 239 -21.07 -16.46 22.22
CA VAL A 239 -22.30 -16.67 22.98
C VAL A 239 -22.37 -18.14 23.37
N GLU A 240 -22.63 -18.39 24.64
CA GLU A 240 -22.88 -19.75 25.14
C GLU A 240 -24.15 -20.33 24.50
N VAL A 241 -24.11 -21.60 24.08
CA VAL A 241 -25.22 -22.23 23.34
C VAL A 241 -26.33 -22.70 24.28
N ASP A 242 -25.97 -23.42 25.34
CA ASP A 242 -26.95 -24.09 26.19
C ASP A 242 -27.71 -23.10 27.09
N THR A 243 -26.99 -22.13 27.66
CA THR A 243 -27.61 -21.00 28.36
C THR A 243 -27.11 -19.68 27.76
N PRO A 244 -27.82 -19.08 26.78
CA PRO A 244 -27.35 -17.88 26.07
C PRO A 244 -27.46 -16.59 26.91
N THR A 245 -27.26 -16.72 28.22
CA THR A 245 -27.12 -15.60 29.15
C THR A 245 -25.70 -15.04 29.14
N THR A 246 -24.71 -15.87 28.80
CA THR A 246 -23.30 -15.49 28.77
C THR A 246 -22.84 -15.11 27.36
N GLN A 247 -22.29 -13.91 27.23
CA GLN A 247 -21.75 -13.39 25.97
C GLN A 247 -20.45 -12.63 26.16
N TYR A 248 -19.56 -12.74 25.17
CA TYR A 248 -18.26 -12.08 25.15
C TYR A 248 -18.07 -11.35 23.83
N ALA A 249 -17.39 -10.21 23.85
CA ALA A 249 -17.05 -9.44 22.66
C ALA A 249 -15.66 -8.80 22.81
N PHE A 250 -14.81 -8.99 21.81
CA PHE A 250 -13.49 -8.37 21.76
C PHE A 250 -13.02 -8.17 20.32
N GLU A 251 -11.99 -7.36 20.13
CA GLU A 251 -11.35 -7.16 18.83
C GLU A 251 -9.84 -7.14 18.95
N ILE A 252 -9.18 -7.77 17.98
CA ILE A 252 -7.76 -7.56 17.69
C ILE A 252 -7.70 -6.34 16.79
N LYS A 253 -7.18 -5.23 17.31
CA LYS A 253 -7.12 -3.95 16.57
C LYS A 253 -6.24 -4.03 15.32
N ASN A 254 -5.12 -4.74 15.45
CA ASN A 254 -4.22 -5.04 14.36
C ASN A 254 -3.58 -6.44 14.57
N ALA A 255 -3.90 -7.38 13.69
CA ALA A 255 -3.40 -8.75 13.63
C ALA A 255 -2.23 -8.94 12.67
N ASP A 256 -1.71 -7.86 12.06
CA ASP A 256 -0.58 -7.90 11.12
C ASP A 256 0.63 -8.64 11.69
N TYR A 257 1.45 -9.17 10.79
CA TYR A 257 2.67 -9.93 11.09
C TYR A 257 2.43 -11.28 11.77
N PHE A 258 1.20 -11.82 11.71
CA PHE A 258 0.91 -13.17 12.18
C PHE A 258 1.70 -14.24 11.40
N ASP A 259 1.86 -14.05 10.10
CA ASP A 259 2.67 -14.91 9.22
C ASP A 259 4.14 -15.01 9.68
N ASN A 260 4.73 -13.90 10.14
CA ASN A 260 6.06 -13.92 10.73
C ASN A 260 6.12 -14.71 12.03
N ALA A 261 5.09 -14.62 12.89
CA ALA A 261 5.03 -15.43 14.11
C ALA A 261 4.90 -16.93 13.78
N VAL A 262 4.11 -17.28 12.76
CA VAL A 262 4.00 -18.66 12.25
C VAL A 262 5.34 -19.17 11.72
N ARG A 263 6.07 -18.36 10.95
CA ARG A 263 7.43 -18.71 10.50
C ARG A 263 8.36 -18.98 11.68
N LEU A 264 8.44 -18.02 12.62
CA LEU A 264 9.34 -18.10 13.78
C LEU A 264 9.02 -19.27 14.71
N MET A 265 7.78 -19.72 14.79
CA MET A 265 7.38 -20.90 15.56
C MET A 265 7.90 -22.20 14.95
N ASN A 266 8.05 -22.26 13.63
CA ASN A 266 8.50 -23.44 12.88
C ASN A 266 10.02 -23.47 12.61
N GLU A 267 10.75 -22.44 13.04
CA GLU A 267 12.22 -22.37 13.04
C GLU A 267 12.79 -22.95 14.34
#